data_AF-A0A961NP79-F1
#
_entry.id   AF-A0A961NP79-F1
#
_cell.length_a   1.000
_cell.length_b   1.000
_cell.length_c   1.000
_cell.angle_alpha   90.00
_cell.angle_beta   90.00
_cell.angle_gamma   90.00
#
_symmetry.space_group_name_H-M   'P 1'
#
loop_
_entity.id
_entity.type
_entity.pdbx_description
1 polymer ?
#
loop_
_entity_poly.entity_id
_entity_poly.type
_entity_poly.pdbx_seq_one_letter_code
_entity_poly.pdbx_strand_id
1 'polypeptide(L)'
;MSSSDGPLITEPGIEIDERGQWIFQNQPIDNPSVLNYFKTQLFRHPNGRYYIENVFGARKEHGYLKRVAGFPLRAVRITPLAK
;
A
#
# COMPACT_ATOMS: atom_id res chain seq x y z
N MET A 1 -29.13 -11.03 8.95
CA MET A 1 -28.15 -9.96 9.18
C MET A 1 -26.81 -10.49 8.70
N SER A 2 -26.30 -10.01 7.57
CA SER A 2 -25.01 -10.46 7.05
C SER A 2 -23.91 -9.72 7.80
N SER A 3 -23.30 -10.37 8.77
CA SER A 3 -22.02 -9.92 9.34
C SER A 3 -21.01 -9.98 8.21
N SER A 4 -20.61 -8.84 7.65
CA SER A 4 -19.43 -8.83 6.79
C SER A 4 -18.21 -8.95 7.72
N ASP A 5 -17.85 -10.16 8.10
CA ASP A 5 -16.62 -10.50 8.86
C ASP A 5 -15.34 -10.23 8.05
N GLY A 6 -15.48 -9.69 6.84
CA GLY A 6 -14.39 -9.29 5.97
C GLY A 6 -13.89 -7.86 6.24
N PRO A 7 -12.74 -7.49 5.67
CA PRO A 7 -12.22 -6.14 5.77
C PRO A 7 -13.16 -5.13 5.10
N LEU A 8 -13.24 -3.92 5.65
CA LEU A 8 -13.83 -2.78 4.96
C LEU A 8 -13.02 -2.49 3.69
N ILE A 9 -13.68 -2.35 2.54
CA ILE A 9 -13.01 -2.05 1.27
C ILE A 9 -13.13 -0.56 0.98
N THR A 10 -12.00 0.12 0.77
CA THR A 10 -11.95 1.57 0.48
C THR A 10 -11.02 1.87 -0.70
N GLU A 11 -11.12 3.10 -1.22
CA GLU A 11 -10.19 3.65 -2.22
C GLU A 11 -9.82 5.09 -1.81
N PRO A 12 -8.77 5.29 -0.99
CA PRO A 12 -8.48 6.59 -0.37
C PRO A 12 -7.94 7.65 -1.35
N GLY A 13 -7.71 7.31 -2.62
CA GLY A 13 -7.10 8.24 -3.58
C GLY A 13 -5.58 8.37 -3.44
N ILE A 14 -4.93 7.34 -2.89
CA ILE A 14 -3.47 7.18 -2.92
C ILE A 14 -3.08 6.56 -4.26
N GLU A 15 -2.07 7.10 -4.90
CA GLU A 15 -1.46 6.55 -6.11
C GLU A 15 0.07 6.55 -6.05
N ILE A 16 0.69 5.82 -6.97
CA ILE A 16 2.14 5.76 -7.14
C ILE A 16 2.44 6.10 -8.59
N ASP A 17 3.25 7.14 -8.80
CA ASP A 17 3.63 7.60 -10.13
C ASP A 17 4.73 6.71 -10.77
N GLU A 18 5.13 7.07 -11.98
CA GLU A 18 6.16 6.36 -12.76
C GLU A 18 7.55 6.38 -12.09
N ARG A 19 7.80 7.35 -11.20
CA ARG A 19 9.06 7.48 -10.44
C ARG A 19 9.03 6.69 -9.13
N GLY A 20 7.90 6.08 -8.78
CA GLY A 20 7.68 5.41 -7.51
C GLY A 20 7.36 6.35 -6.35
N GLN A 21 6.99 7.61 -6.64
CA GLN A 21 6.55 8.57 -5.64
C GLN A 21 5.10 8.28 -5.23
N TRP A 22 4.87 8.22 -3.92
CA TRP A 22 3.54 8.05 -3.35
C TRP A 22 2.85 9.41 -3.27
N ILE A 23 1.61 9.48 -3.77
CA ILE A 23 0.84 10.71 -3.90
C ILE A 23 -0.53 10.48 -3.27
N PHE A 24 -0.98 11.40 -2.42
CA PHE A 24 -2.35 11.45 -1.91
C PHE A 24 -3.01 12.72 -2.42
N GLN A 25 -4.06 12.58 -3.23
CA GLN A 25 -4.85 13.72 -3.73
C GLN A 25 -3.98 14.85 -4.33
N ASN A 26 -3.07 14.50 -5.24
CA ASN A 26 -2.11 15.40 -5.90
C ASN A 26 -1.00 15.99 -5.01
N GLN A 27 -0.88 15.54 -3.75
CA GLN A 27 0.21 15.94 -2.86
C GLN A 27 1.17 14.76 -2.62
N PRO A 28 2.49 14.96 -2.75
CA PRO A 28 3.46 13.97 -2.33
C PRO A 28 3.27 13.57 -0.87
N ILE A 29 3.36 12.28 -0.59
CA ILE A 29 3.48 11.78 0.79
C ILE A 29 4.98 11.73 1.09
N ASP A 30 5.49 12.70 1.85
CA ASP A 30 6.90 12.86 2.16
C ASP A 30 7.27 12.40 3.59
N ASN A 31 6.28 12.23 4.47
CA ASN A 31 6.46 11.74 5.81
C ASN A 31 7.04 10.30 5.81
N PRO A 32 8.29 10.08 6.28
CA PRO A 32 8.94 8.78 6.19
C PRO A 32 8.23 7.68 6.99
N SER A 33 7.62 8.02 8.12
CA SER A 33 6.91 7.06 8.97
C SER A 33 5.63 6.56 8.30
N VAL A 34 4.88 7.47 7.65
CA VAL A 34 3.69 7.11 6.87
C VAL A 34 4.06 6.22 5.71
N LEU A 35 5.10 6.59 4.95
CA LEU A 35 5.60 5.78 3.84
C LEU A 35 6.07 4.41 4.29
N ASN A 36 6.80 4.33 5.40
CA ASN A 36 7.27 3.06 5.94
C ASN A 36 6.09 2.17 6.32
N TYR A 37 5.09 2.73 7.02
CA TYR A 37 3.88 2.00 7.38
C TYR A 37 3.17 1.46 6.11
N PHE A 38 2.86 2.31 5.14
CA PHE A 38 2.20 1.88 3.90
C PHE A 38 2.97 0.79 3.16
N LYS A 39 4.30 0.90 3.08
CA LYS A 39 5.15 -0.11 2.43
C LYS A 39 5.12 -1.45 3.16
N THR A 40 5.15 -1.46 4.49
CA THR A 40 5.08 -2.70 5.28
C THR A 40 3.70 -3.37 5.21
N GLN A 41 2.65 -2.59 4.97
CA GLN A 41 1.27 -3.08 4.87
C GLN A 41 0.76 -3.14 3.43
N LEU A 42 1.65 -3.08 2.44
CA LEU A 42 1.29 -3.11 1.03
C LEU A 42 1.18 -4.56 0.54
N PHE A 43 0.00 -4.92 0.05
CA PHE A 43 -0.29 -6.22 -0.52
C PHE A 43 -0.74 -6.10 -1.97
N ARG A 44 -0.58 -7.18 -2.72
CA ARG A 44 -1.06 -7.29 -4.10
C ARG A 44 -2.15 -8.35 -4.16
N HIS A 45 -3.35 -7.93 -4.54
CA HIS A 45 -4.49 -8.82 -4.73
C HIS A 45 -4.31 -9.63 -6.03
N PRO A 46 -4.84 -10.87 -6.14
CA PRO A 46 -4.72 -11.69 -7.35
C PRO A 46 -5.22 -11.05 -8.65
N ASN A 47 -6.12 -10.06 -8.57
CA ASN A 47 -6.57 -9.26 -9.72
C ASN A 47 -5.54 -8.22 -10.21
N GLY A 48 -4.36 -8.19 -9.61
CA GLY A 48 -3.26 -7.30 -9.96
C GLY A 48 -3.27 -5.95 -9.25
N ARG A 49 -4.35 -5.58 -8.54
CA ARG A 49 -4.43 -4.32 -7.78
C ARG A 49 -3.62 -4.40 -6.48
N TYR A 50 -3.11 -3.25 -6.05
CA TYR A 50 -2.45 -3.09 -4.76
C TYR A 50 -3.40 -2.49 -3.74
N TYR A 51 -3.25 -2.88 -2.48
CA TYR A 51 -3.98 -2.31 -1.35
C TYR A 51 -3.11 -2.22 -0.10
N ILE A 52 -3.44 -1.28 0.76
CA ILE A 52 -2.87 -1.17 2.11
C ILE A 52 -3.83 -1.91 3.06
N GLU A 53 -3.33 -2.88 3.83
CA GLU A 53 -4.11 -3.49 4.91
C GLU A 53 -3.93 -2.68 6.20
N ASN A 54 -4.99 -2.04 6.67
CA ASN A 54 -5.01 -1.35 7.96
C ASN A 54 -5.70 -2.22 9.00
N VAL A 55 -5.12 -2.30 10.20
CA VAL A 55 -5.69 -3.03 11.34
C VAL A 55 -5.93 -2.07 12.49
N PHE A 56 -7.19 -1.94 12.91
CA PHE A 56 -7.63 -1.10 14.02
C PHE A 56 -8.37 -1.95 15.06
N GLY A 57 -7.63 -2.50 16.02
CA GLY A 57 -8.18 -3.47 16.98
C GLY A 57 -8.71 -4.70 16.24
N ALA A 58 -10.00 -5.00 16.39
CA ALA A 58 -10.66 -6.12 15.70
C ALA A 58 -11.07 -5.81 14.25
N ARG A 59 -10.98 -4.54 13.80
CA ARG A 59 -11.40 -4.12 12.46
C ARG A 59 -10.23 -4.16 11.49
N LYS A 60 -10.51 -4.59 10.26
CA LYS A 60 -9.58 -4.53 9.14
C LYS A 60 -10.15 -3.66 8.02
N GLU A 61 -9.27 -2.99 7.31
CA GLU A 61 -9.59 -2.25 6.09
C GLU A 61 -8.58 -2.59 5.00
N HIS A 62 -9.05 -2.79 3.78
CA HIS A 62 -8.24 -2.88 2.57
C HIS A 62 -8.44 -1.61 1.74
N GLY A 63 -7.49 -0.68 1.87
CA GLY A 63 -7.47 0.56 1.10
C GLY A 63 -6.76 0.35 -0.23
N TYR A 64 -7.52 0.14 -1.30
CA TYR A 64 -6.96 -0.08 -2.63
C TYR A 64 -6.35 1.21 -3.19
N LEU A 65 -5.15 1.08 -3.75
CA LEU A 65 -4.50 2.19 -4.46
C LEU A 65 -5.28 2.49 -5.74
N LYS A 66 -5.46 3.80 -6.02
CA LYS A 66 -6.14 4.30 -7.22
C LYS A 66 -5.37 3.91 -8.48
N ARG A 67 -4.04 4.02 -8.44
CA ARG A 67 -3.14 3.69 -9.56
C ARG A 67 -1.73 3.40 -9.07
N VAL A 68 -1.04 2.49 -9.74
CA VAL A 68 0.39 2.22 -9.54
C VAL A 68 1.05 2.15 -10.91
N ALA A 69 1.74 3.22 -11.30
CA ALA A 69 2.41 3.32 -12.61
C ALA A 69 3.88 2.91 -12.56
N GLY A 70 4.55 3.13 -11.43
CA GLY A 70 5.93 2.71 -11.17
C GLY A 70 6.03 1.57 -10.17
N PHE A 71 7.17 1.50 -9.48
CA PHE A 71 7.42 0.48 -8.46
C PHE A 71 7.15 1.04 -7.05
N PRO A 72 6.30 0.38 -6.23
CA PRO A 72 6.00 0.85 -4.88
C PRO A 72 7.19 0.76 -3.92
N LEU A 73 8.13 -0.13 -4.23
CA LEU A 73 9.33 -0.41 -3.46
C LEU A 73 10.54 -0.27 -4.38
N ARG A 74 11.60 0.36 -3.88
CA ARG A 74 12.88 0.48 -4.55
C ARG A 74 13.93 -0.30 -3.77
N ALA A 75 14.58 -1.26 -4.43
CA ALA A 75 15.72 -1.95 -3.85
C ALA A 75 16.88 -0.96 -3.67
N VAL A 76 17.39 -0.84 -2.44
CA VAL A 76 18.51 0.05 -2.10
C VAL A 76 19.82 -0.70 -1.91
N ARG A 77 19.77 -1.99 -1.57
CA ARG A 77 20.94 -2.85 -1.38
C ARG A 77 20.56 -4.30 -1.64
N ILE A 78 21.48 -5.04 -2.24
CA ILE A 78 21.41 -6.50 -2.38
C ILE A 78 22.63 -7.06 -1.64
N THR A 79 22.40 -8.02 -0.75
CA THR A 79 23.49 -8.71 -0.02
C THR A 79 23.52 -10.16 -0.47
N PRO A 80 24.63 -10.66 -1.04
CA PRO A 80 24.77 -12.07 -1.36
C PRO A 80 24.67 -12.91 -0.08
N LEU A 81 23.83 -13.95 -0.09
CA LEU A 81 23.89 -14.99 0.94
C LEU A 81 25.23 -15.74 0.76
N ALA A 82 26.04 -15.79 1.82
CA ALA A 82 27.24 -16.62 1.81
C ALA A 82 26.83 -18.09 1.61
N LYS A 83 27.56 -18.78 0.72
CA LYS A 83 27.35 -20.20 0.41
C LYS A 83 27.66 -21.09 1.59
#